data_AF-A0A7Z9CS28-F1
#
_entry.id   AF-A0A7Z9CS28-F1
#
_cell.length_a   1.000
_cell.length_b   1.000
_cell.length_c   1.000
_cell.angle_alpha   90.00
_cell.angle_beta   90.00
_cell.angle_gamma   90.00
#
_symmetry.space_group_name_H-M   'P 1'
#
loop_
_entity.id
_entity.type
_entity.pdbx_description
1 polymer ?
#
loop_
_entity_poly.entity_id
_entity_poly.type
_entity_poly.pdbx_seq_one_letter_code
_entity_poly.pdbx_strand_id
1 'polypeptide(L)'
;MPALCDICQERPATSRVTVVQNGQRKTIDICDYDYRQLMRHQNIMNPFDSLLGRGGLSGFFNGFGNNTRGRDEDDIFGEVPRESVDTTEAFSKQSLELLQRAAEKAHQLNRSELDTEHLLYVLADADVCAALFKELKISPEDIKSYIDQNAYTGASETGTSPGDLSISPRLKKAFMYAFQASRELGHSYVGPEHLLIGLSEVTDSVAGSLLKKYGITPETIRQKVVKIVGKGAEDGRVDTPTGTPNLDKVGRDLTEMARAGKLDPVLGRAQEIENTIEVLARRKKNNPVLIGEPAWVKRLSLKDWHNVSSKGMFRKSYAISDLSRSI
;
A
#
# COMPACT_ATOMS: atom_id res chain seq x y z
N MET A 1 15.31 16.24 -38.46
CA MET A 1 13.84 16.32 -38.38
C MET A 1 13.41 15.34 -37.29
N PRO A 2 12.53 15.71 -36.35
CA PRO A 2 12.04 14.76 -35.35
C PRO A 2 11.29 13.61 -36.05
N ALA A 3 11.50 12.38 -35.58
CA ALA A 3 10.75 11.24 -36.08
C ALA A 3 9.25 11.46 -35.84
N LEU A 4 8.41 11.06 -36.79
CA LEU A 4 6.95 11.10 -36.63
C LEU A 4 6.49 9.88 -35.84
N CYS A 5 5.34 10.00 -35.19
CA CYS A 5 4.71 8.91 -34.47
C CYS A 5 4.38 7.76 -35.41
N ASP A 6 4.81 6.55 -35.08
CA ASP A 6 4.55 5.34 -35.86
C ASP A 6 3.05 5.00 -35.93
N ILE A 7 2.24 5.46 -34.97
CA ILE A 7 0.80 5.17 -34.88
C ILE A 7 -0.03 6.19 -35.67
N CYS A 8 0.10 7.48 -35.38
CA CYS A 8 -0.72 8.51 -36.02
C CYS A 8 -0.07 9.20 -37.21
N GLN A 9 1.25 9.07 -37.41
CA GLN A 9 2.03 9.68 -38.51
C GLN A 9 1.90 11.22 -38.65
N GLU A 10 1.20 11.90 -37.75
CA GLU A 10 0.94 13.35 -37.81
C GLU A 10 1.76 14.14 -36.78
N ARG A 11 2.05 13.54 -35.62
CA ARG A 11 2.69 14.21 -34.47
C ARG A 11 4.14 13.75 -34.31
N PRO A 12 5.05 14.61 -33.80
CA PRO A 12 6.40 14.19 -33.50
C PRO A 12 6.41 13.12 -32.40
N ALA A 13 7.26 12.11 -32.57
CA ALA A 13 7.49 11.08 -31.57
C ALA A 13 8.22 11.68 -30.37
N THR A 14 7.69 11.41 -29.18
CA THR A 14 8.23 11.89 -27.90
C THR A 14 8.75 10.75 -27.03
N SER A 15 8.20 9.54 -27.20
CA SER A 15 8.53 8.37 -26.38
C SER A 15 8.74 7.14 -27.25
N ARG A 16 9.70 6.30 -26.88
CA ARG A 16 9.94 5.00 -27.52
C ARG A 16 9.37 3.90 -26.66
N VAL A 17 8.49 3.07 -27.22
CA VAL A 17 7.86 1.96 -26.50
C VAL A 17 8.05 0.66 -27.25
N THR A 18 8.17 -0.44 -26.50
CA THR A 18 8.19 -1.79 -27.08
C THR A 18 6.79 -2.37 -26.99
N VAL A 19 6.17 -2.66 -28.13
CA VAL A 19 4.85 -3.27 -28.21
C VAL A 19 5.00 -4.70 -28.72
N VAL A 20 4.25 -5.63 -28.13
CA VAL A 20 4.18 -7.01 -28.60
C VAL A 20 3.06 -7.11 -29.62
N GLN A 21 3.42 -7.38 -30.88
CA GLN A 21 2.46 -7.55 -31.97
C GLN A 21 2.70 -8.91 -32.63
N ASN A 22 1.67 -9.75 -32.69
CA ASN A 22 1.75 -11.14 -33.22
C ASN A 22 2.85 -11.98 -32.55
N GLY A 23 3.09 -11.78 -31.24
CA GLY A 23 4.11 -12.51 -30.48
C GLY A 23 5.55 -12.04 -30.70
N GLN A 24 5.79 -11.02 -31.55
CA GLN A 24 7.11 -10.43 -31.73
C GLN A 24 7.16 -9.04 -31.08
N ARG A 25 8.25 -8.78 -30.34
CA ARG A 25 8.53 -7.48 -29.73
C ARG A 25 9.00 -6.52 -30.82
N LYS A 26 8.24 -5.45 -31.06
CA LYS A 26 8.62 -4.38 -31.97
C LYS A 26 8.72 -3.07 -31.20
N THR A 27 9.87 -2.43 -31.28
CA THR A 27 10.07 -1.09 -30.74
C THR A 27 9.52 -0.07 -31.73
N ILE A 28 8.61 0.79 -31.27
CA ILE A 28 7.98 1.85 -32.04
C ILE A 28 8.16 3.21 -31.33
N ASP A 29 8.27 4.26 -32.13
CA ASP A 29 8.40 5.64 -31.69
C ASP A 29 7.02 6.31 -31.74
N ILE A 30 6.50 6.78 -30.60
CA ILE A 30 5.12 7.26 -30.47
C ILE A 30 5.01 8.64 -29.81
N CYS A 31 3.91 9.34 -30.09
CA CYS A 31 3.62 10.65 -29.49
C CYS A 31 2.92 10.52 -28.13
N ASP A 32 2.99 11.56 -27.30
CA ASP A 32 2.38 11.59 -25.97
C ASP A 32 0.88 11.29 -25.95
N TYR A 33 0.15 11.65 -27.01
CA TYR A 33 -1.28 11.37 -27.11
C TYR A 33 -1.54 9.87 -27.29
N ASP A 34 -0.86 9.23 -28.25
CA ASP A 34 -1.02 7.80 -28.52
C ASP A 34 -0.42 6.94 -27.41
N TYR A 35 0.65 7.41 -26.76
CA TYR A 35 1.20 6.81 -25.54
C TYR A 35 0.14 6.73 -24.44
N ARG A 36 -0.59 7.83 -24.18
CA ARG A 36 -1.67 7.83 -23.18
C ARG A 36 -2.86 6.96 -23.58
N GLN A 37 -3.18 6.87 -24.88
CA GLN A 37 -4.26 6.00 -25.38
C GLN A 37 -3.90 4.51 -25.28
N LEU A 38 -2.65 4.13 -25.58
CA LEU A 38 -2.14 2.78 -25.41
C LEU A 38 -2.14 2.36 -23.94
N MET A 39 -1.69 3.25 -23.05
CA MET A 39 -1.70 2.99 -21.60
C MET A 39 -3.12 2.90 -21.04
N ARG A 40 -4.10 3.58 -21.64
CA ARG A 40 -5.53 3.41 -21.30
C ARG A 40 -6.09 2.06 -21.72
N HIS A 41 -5.63 1.50 -22.83
CA HIS A 41 -6.06 0.16 -23.28
C HIS A 41 -5.32 -0.99 -22.58
N GLN A 42 -4.12 -0.76 -22.06
CA GLN A 42 -3.42 -1.72 -21.19
C GLN A 42 -4.05 -1.84 -19.79
N ASN A 43 -5.01 -0.98 -19.43
CA ASN A 43 -5.74 -1.03 -18.16
C ASN A 43 -6.81 -2.13 -18.05
N ILE A 44 -6.67 -3.24 -18.79
CA ILE A 44 -7.43 -4.48 -18.54
C ILE A 44 -6.47 -5.69 -18.56
N MET A 45 -5.29 -5.54 -17.98
CA MET A 45 -4.52 -6.70 -17.53
C MET A 45 -4.61 -6.73 -16.01
N ASN A 46 -5.38 -7.68 -15.50
CA ASN A 46 -5.43 -7.95 -14.07
C ASN A 46 -4.03 -8.43 -13.67
N PRO A 47 -3.33 -7.74 -12.76
CA PRO A 47 -2.00 -8.17 -12.33
C PRO A 47 -2.04 -9.60 -11.75
N PHE A 48 -3.22 -10.03 -11.29
CA PHE A 48 -3.48 -11.34 -10.71
C PHE A 48 -3.64 -12.50 -11.71
N ASP A 49 -3.59 -12.28 -13.02
CA ASP A 49 -3.69 -13.39 -13.99
C ASP A 49 -2.51 -14.38 -13.88
N SER A 50 -1.33 -13.93 -13.44
CA SER A 50 -0.18 -14.79 -13.15
C SER A 50 -0.45 -15.78 -12.00
N LEU A 51 -1.33 -15.38 -11.07
CA LEU A 51 -1.75 -16.19 -9.92
C LEU A 51 -2.66 -17.37 -10.31
N LEU A 52 -3.16 -17.40 -11.56
CA LEU A 52 -3.94 -18.52 -12.13
C LEU A 52 -3.05 -19.63 -12.70
N GLY A 53 -1.75 -19.39 -12.85
CA GLY A 53 -0.77 -20.40 -13.27
C GLY A 53 -0.42 -21.40 -12.17
N ARG A 54 0.11 -22.56 -12.57
CA ARG A 54 0.42 -23.77 -11.78
C ARG A 54 1.39 -23.58 -10.58
N GLY A 55 1.80 -22.35 -10.27
CA GLY A 55 2.88 -22.00 -9.33
C GLY A 55 2.48 -21.57 -7.90
N GLY A 56 1.20 -21.65 -7.51
CA GLY A 56 0.76 -21.47 -6.09
C GLY A 56 1.21 -20.17 -5.39
N LEU A 57 1.20 -20.14 -4.05
CA LEU A 57 1.80 -19.05 -3.27
C LEU A 57 3.33 -19.06 -3.33
N SER A 58 3.96 -20.17 -3.76
CA SER A 58 5.42 -20.27 -3.84
C SER A 58 5.97 -19.29 -4.88
N GLY A 59 5.33 -19.13 -6.05
CA GLY A 59 5.65 -18.08 -7.01
C GLY A 59 5.34 -16.65 -6.51
N PHE A 60 4.36 -16.50 -5.61
CA PHE A 60 3.98 -15.23 -5.02
C PHE A 60 4.96 -14.76 -3.92
N PHE A 61 5.48 -15.67 -3.09
CA PHE A 61 6.40 -15.35 -2.00
C PHE A 61 7.89 -15.55 -2.33
N ASN A 62 8.27 -16.19 -3.45
CA ASN A 62 9.68 -16.30 -3.86
C ASN A 62 10.34 -14.93 -4.11
N GLY A 63 9.54 -13.89 -4.37
CA GLY A 63 10.01 -12.50 -4.47
C GLY A 63 10.41 -11.86 -3.12
N PHE A 64 10.19 -12.52 -1.98
CA PHE A 64 10.34 -11.92 -0.64
C PHE A 64 11.64 -12.22 0.12
N GLY A 65 12.54 -13.09 -0.37
CA GLY A 65 13.77 -13.31 0.41
C GLY A 65 14.80 -14.28 -0.17
N ASN A 66 16.01 -13.73 -0.36
CA ASN A 66 17.33 -14.38 -0.37
C ASN A 66 17.47 -15.77 -1.01
N ASN A 67 18.01 -15.77 -2.24
CA ASN A 67 19.17 -16.55 -2.68
C ASN A 67 19.43 -17.86 -1.92
N THR A 68 18.58 -18.88 -2.11
CA THR A 68 18.93 -20.26 -1.83
C THR A 68 18.93 -21.05 -3.13
N ARG A 69 20.12 -21.57 -3.41
CA ARG A 69 20.49 -22.37 -4.57
C ARG A 69 19.58 -23.59 -4.73
N GLY A 70 19.16 -23.79 -5.98
CA GLY A 70 19.30 -25.07 -6.69
C GLY A 70 18.32 -26.18 -6.31
N ARG A 71 17.40 -26.46 -7.23
CA ARG A 71 17.17 -27.84 -7.68
C ARG A 71 16.64 -27.81 -9.11
N ASP A 72 17.51 -28.18 -10.04
CA ASP A 72 17.16 -28.53 -11.42
C ASP A 72 16.30 -29.80 -11.39
N GLU A 73 15.09 -29.73 -11.95
CA GLU A 73 14.43 -30.90 -12.53
C GLU A 73 13.90 -30.50 -13.91
N ASP A 74 14.42 -31.23 -14.89
CA ASP A 74 14.16 -31.11 -16.33
C ASP A 74 12.66 -31.28 -16.65
N ASP A 75 12.01 -30.22 -17.14
CA ASP A 75 10.76 -30.33 -17.88
C ASP A 75 10.89 -29.52 -19.18
N ILE A 76 11.02 -30.24 -20.31
CA ILE A 76 11.07 -29.69 -21.66
C ILE A 76 9.64 -29.31 -22.07
N PHE A 77 9.20 -28.11 -21.68
CA PHE A 77 8.13 -27.38 -22.36
C PHE A 77 8.58 -25.95 -22.56
N GLY A 78 8.52 -25.45 -23.80
CA GLY A 78 8.89 -24.08 -24.14
C GLY A 78 8.04 -23.08 -23.37
N GLU A 79 8.60 -22.56 -22.28
CA GLU A 79 7.97 -21.54 -21.47
C GLU A 79 8.08 -20.20 -22.20
N VAL A 80 6.99 -19.74 -22.78
CA VAL A 80 6.88 -18.36 -23.28
C VAL A 80 7.14 -17.46 -22.06
N PRO A 81 8.12 -16.54 -22.10
CA PRO A 81 8.29 -15.57 -21.03
C PRO A 81 7.06 -14.67 -21.04
N ARG A 82 6.04 -15.02 -20.23
CA ARG A 82 5.03 -14.07 -19.82
C ARG A 82 5.80 -13.04 -19.01
N GLU A 83 5.81 -11.80 -19.46
CA GLU A 83 6.14 -10.67 -18.58
C GLU A 83 5.07 -10.69 -17.49
N SER A 84 5.30 -11.48 -16.44
CA SER A 84 4.49 -11.47 -15.24
C SER A 84 4.77 -10.10 -14.62
N VAL A 85 3.82 -9.18 -14.77
CA VAL A 85 3.73 -8.06 -13.84
C VAL A 85 3.75 -8.69 -12.46
N ASP A 86 4.78 -8.41 -11.68
CA ASP A 86 4.97 -9.01 -10.37
C ASP A 86 3.73 -8.67 -9.53
N THR A 87 2.90 -9.69 -9.27
CA THR A 87 1.65 -9.55 -8.49
C THR A 87 1.89 -8.90 -7.13
N THR A 88 3.11 -9.00 -6.62
CA THR A 88 3.59 -8.48 -5.35
C THR A 88 3.73 -6.95 -5.36
N GLU A 89 4.04 -6.34 -6.50
CA GLU A 89 4.16 -4.87 -6.63
C GLU A 89 2.81 -4.16 -6.50
N ALA A 90 1.71 -4.88 -6.71
CA ALA A 90 0.36 -4.32 -6.57
C ALA A 90 -0.05 -4.11 -5.09
N PHE A 91 0.61 -4.75 -4.13
CA PHE A 91 0.24 -4.68 -2.71
C PHE A 91 1.13 -3.74 -1.92
N SER A 92 0.57 -3.15 -0.86
CA SER A 92 1.39 -2.44 0.12
C SER A 92 2.24 -3.42 0.93
N LYS A 93 3.37 -2.96 1.49
CA LYS A 93 4.22 -3.78 2.36
C LYS A 93 3.45 -4.40 3.53
N GLN A 94 2.53 -3.63 4.12
CA GLN A 94 1.67 -4.09 5.20
C GLN A 94 0.70 -5.18 4.74
N SER A 95 0.07 -5.04 3.56
CA SER A 95 -0.79 -6.08 2.99
C SER A 95 -0.03 -7.39 2.78
N LEU A 96 1.21 -7.31 2.30
CA LEU A 96 2.07 -8.47 2.07
C LEU A 96 2.42 -9.19 3.39
N GLU A 97 2.74 -8.43 4.43
CA GLU A 97 2.96 -8.97 5.77
C GLU A 97 1.70 -9.65 6.33
N LEU A 98 0.52 -9.06 6.13
CA LEU A 98 -0.76 -9.65 6.55
C LEU A 98 -1.08 -10.93 5.77
N LEU A 99 -0.75 -11.00 4.47
CA LEU A 99 -0.90 -12.21 3.67
C LEU A 99 0.01 -13.34 4.16
N GLN A 100 1.24 -13.02 4.54
CA GLN A 100 2.16 -14.00 5.13
C GLN A 100 1.59 -14.54 6.46
N ARG A 101 1.12 -13.66 7.35
CA ARG A 101 0.45 -14.08 8.60
C ARG A 101 -0.82 -14.90 8.34
N ALA A 102 -1.55 -14.61 7.27
CA ALA A 102 -2.73 -15.39 6.89
C ALA A 102 -2.34 -16.80 6.42
N ALA A 103 -1.23 -16.93 5.68
CA ALA A 103 -0.65 -18.23 5.32
C ALA A 103 -0.23 -19.03 6.57
N GLU A 104 0.39 -18.38 7.56
CA GLU A 104 0.70 -19.01 8.85
C GLU A 104 -0.57 -19.48 9.57
N LYS A 105 -1.63 -18.69 9.58
CA LYS A 105 -2.93 -19.09 10.18
C LYS A 105 -3.56 -20.27 9.44
N ALA A 106 -3.49 -20.30 8.10
CA ALA A 106 -3.96 -21.44 7.31
C ALA A 106 -3.17 -22.72 7.63
N HIS A 107 -1.85 -22.59 7.77
CA HIS A 107 -0.98 -23.69 8.19
C HIS A 107 -1.31 -24.19 9.60
N GLN A 108 -1.54 -23.28 10.57
CA GLN A 108 -1.96 -23.64 11.93
C GLN A 108 -3.30 -24.42 11.96
N LEU A 109 -4.18 -24.15 11.00
CA LEU A 109 -5.45 -24.88 10.85
C LEU A 109 -5.33 -26.16 10.00
N ASN A 110 -4.10 -26.56 9.65
CA ASN A 110 -3.77 -27.70 8.79
C ASN A 110 -4.48 -27.68 7.44
N ARG A 111 -4.56 -26.49 6.83
CA ARG A 111 -5.13 -26.28 5.49
C ARG A 111 -4.02 -26.35 4.46
N SER A 112 -4.32 -26.92 3.30
CA SER A 112 -3.42 -26.95 2.13
C SER A 112 -3.58 -25.71 1.25
N GLU A 113 -4.65 -24.93 1.48
CA GLU A 113 -4.98 -23.74 0.71
C GLU A 113 -5.23 -22.54 1.62
N LEU A 114 -4.72 -21.38 1.21
CA LEU A 114 -5.07 -20.08 1.78
C LEU A 114 -6.44 -19.63 1.22
N ASP A 115 -7.45 -19.69 2.07
CA ASP A 115 -8.83 -19.25 1.77
C ASP A 115 -9.20 -17.95 2.52
N THR A 116 -10.36 -17.37 2.18
CA THR A 116 -10.87 -16.07 2.62
C THR A 116 -10.94 -15.87 4.15
N GLU A 117 -11.24 -16.92 4.90
CA GLU A 117 -11.37 -16.87 6.36
C GLU A 117 -10.04 -16.59 7.07
N HIS A 118 -8.94 -17.11 6.54
CA HIS A 118 -7.60 -16.90 7.11
C HIS A 118 -7.16 -15.45 6.94
N LEU A 119 -7.44 -14.88 5.77
CA LEU A 119 -7.15 -13.47 5.51
C LEU A 119 -8.02 -12.57 6.38
N LEU A 120 -9.33 -12.85 6.50
CA LEU A 120 -10.21 -12.07 7.37
C LEU A 120 -9.77 -12.13 8.83
N TYR A 121 -9.32 -13.30 9.31
CA TYR A 121 -8.82 -13.49 10.67
C TYR A 121 -7.67 -12.54 11.01
N VAL A 122 -6.72 -12.41 10.08
CA VAL A 122 -5.53 -11.55 10.27
C VAL A 122 -5.87 -10.07 10.03
N LEU A 123 -6.73 -9.78 9.05
CA LEU A 123 -7.20 -8.41 8.81
C LEU A 123 -7.96 -7.85 10.01
N ALA A 124 -8.62 -8.68 10.82
CA ALA A 124 -9.27 -8.24 12.05
C ALA A 124 -8.34 -7.45 12.99
N ASP A 125 -7.03 -7.76 12.99
CA ASP A 125 -6.02 -7.10 13.82
C ASP A 125 -5.33 -5.91 13.15
N ALA A 126 -5.53 -5.70 11.85
CA ALA A 126 -4.88 -4.60 11.15
C ALA A 126 -5.44 -3.26 11.63
N ASP A 127 -4.59 -2.28 11.96
CA ASP A 127 -5.00 -1.00 12.55
C ASP A 127 -6.15 -0.31 11.81
N VAL A 128 -6.07 -0.27 10.47
CA VAL A 128 -7.11 0.33 9.61
C VAL A 128 -8.42 -0.45 9.69
N CYS A 129 -8.35 -1.77 9.65
CA CYS A 129 -9.52 -2.65 9.73
C CYS A 129 -10.14 -2.61 11.14
N ALA A 130 -9.34 -2.60 12.20
CA ALA A 130 -9.80 -2.46 13.57
C ALA A 130 -10.51 -1.10 13.79
N ALA A 131 -9.98 -0.02 13.22
CA ALA A 131 -10.65 1.28 13.22
C ALA A 131 -11.99 1.24 12.47
N LEU A 132 -12.06 0.56 11.32
CA LEU A 132 -13.29 0.35 10.56
C LEU A 132 -14.32 -0.47 11.35
N PHE A 133 -13.92 -1.57 11.98
CA PHE A 133 -14.82 -2.41 12.79
C PHE A 133 -15.35 -1.65 14.01
N LYS A 134 -14.50 -0.84 14.66
CA LYS A 134 -14.92 0.04 15.76
C LYS A 134 -15.99 1.04 15.33
N GLU A 135 -15.83 1.67 14.16
CA GLU A 135 -16.81 2.58 13.55
C GLU A 135 -18.13 1.88 13.17
N LEU A 136 -18.05 0.58 12.89
CA LEU A 136 -19.20 -0.29 12.59
C LEU A 136 -19.77 -0.98 13.84
N LYS A 137 -19.22 -0.70 15.03
CA LYS A 137 -19.60 -1.28 16.33
C LYS A 137 -19.47 -2.81 16.38
N ILE A 138 -18.45 -3.35 15.72
CA ILE A 138 -18.14 -4.78 15.69
C ILE A 138 -16.80 -4.99 16.38
N SER A 139 -16.72 -5.99 17.26
CA SER A 139 -15.44 -6.34 17.88
C SER A 139 -14.63 -7.27 16.96
N PRO A 140 -13.32 -7.03 16.78
CA PRO A 140 -12.43 -7.97 16.09
C PRO A 140 -12.46 -9.38 16.70
N GLU A 141 -12.63 -9.47 18.01
CA GLU A 141 -12.69 -10.71 18.76
C GLU A 141 -13.90 -11.57 18.39
N ASP A 142 -15.06 -10.96 18.10
CA ASP A 142 -16.25 -11.68 17.66
C ASP A 142 -16.03 -12.33 16.29
N ILE A 143 -15.37 -11.62 15.36
CA ILE A 143 -15.03 -12.13 14.02
C ILE A 143 -14.09 -13.34 14.15
N LYS A 144 -13.03 -13.21 14.96
CA LYS A 144 -12.07 -14.29 15.20
C LYS A 144 -12.72 -15.49 15.87
N SER A 145 -13.53 -15.26 16.90
CA SER A 145 -14.24 -16.33 17.62
C SER A 145 -15.19 -17.07 16.68
N TYR A 146 -15.89 -16.37 15.80
CA TYR A 146 -16.72 -17.01 14.79
C TYR A 146 -15.90 -17.85 13.81
N ILE A 147 -14.76 -17.34 13.34
CA ILE A 147 -13.87 -18.09 12.45
C ILE A 147 -13.31 -19.32 13.17
N ASP A 148 -12.78 -19.20 14.39
CA ASP A 148 -12.21 -20.33 15.13
C ASP A 148 -13.26 -21.42 15.43
N GLN A 149 -14.55 -21.06 15.60
CA GLN A 149 -15.65 -22.01 15.81
C GLN A 149 -16.16 -22.68 14.53
N ASN A 150 -16.09 -21.99 13.39
CA ASN A 150 -16.63 -22.46 12.11
C ASN A 150 -15.55 -22.86 11.10
N ALA A 151 -14.27 -22.69 11.45
CA ALA A 151 -13.15 -23.08 10.63
C ALA A 151 -13.13 -24.60 10.50
N TYR A 152 -13.19 -25.08 9.27
CA TYR A 152 -13.03 -26.49 8.99
C TYR A 152 -11.57 -26.87 9.21
N THR A 153 -11.30 -27.67 10.24
CA THR A 153 -9.96 -28.21 10.52
C THR A 153 -9.71 -29.45 9.64
N GLY A 154 -8.65 -29.41 8.83
CA GLY A 154 -8.05 -30.60 8.20
C GLY A 154 -8.29 -30.81 6.69
N ALA A 155 -7.19 -31.09 5.97
CA ALA A 155 -7.06 -31.87 4.73
C ALA A 155 -5.58 -31.97 4.27
N SER A 156 -4.68 -31.16 4.83
CA SER A 156 -3.27 -31.13 4.44
C SER A 156 -2.50 -32.34 5.00
N GLU A 157 -1.72 -32.99 4.16
CA GLU A 157 -0.74 -34.00 4.59
C GLU A 157 0.27 -33.33 5.53
N THR A 158 0.64 -34.02 6.61
CA THR A 158 1.60 -33.54 7.61
C THR A 158 2.95 -33.28 6.94
N GLY A 159 3.24 -32.02 6.59
CA GLY A 159 4.52 -31.64 5.95
C GLY A 159 4.48 -30.38 5.06
N THR A 160 3.32 -29.83 4.72
CA THR A 160 3.21 -28.64 3.87
C THR A 160 3.76 -27.39 4.57
N SER A 161 4.84 -26.80 4.05
CA SER A 161 5.36 -25.53 4.57
C SER A 161 4.41 -24.37 4.25
N PRO A 162 4.38 -23.27 5.05
CA PRO A 162 3.54 -22.10 4.76
C PRO A 162 3.74 -21.50 3.36
N GLY A 163 4.94 -21.68 2.77
CA GLY A 163 5.26 -21.21 1.42
C GLY A 163 4.67 -22.06 0.29
N ASP A 164 4.26 -23.30 0.56
CA ASP A 164 3.76 -24.25 -0.46
C ASP A 164 2.23 -24.26 -0.55
N LEU A 165 1.56 -23.41 0.23
CA LEU A 165 0.10 -23.31 0.24
C LEU A 165 -0.42 -22.84 -1.14
N SER A 166 -1.50 -23.43 -1.61
CA SER A 166 -2.21 -22.90 -2.79
C SER A 166 -3.13 -21.73 -2.38
N ILE A 167 -3.61 -20.94 -3.33
CA ILE A 167 -4.59 -19.87 -3.08
C ILE A 167 -5.95 -20.33 -3.57
N SER A 168 -6.97 -20.24 -2.71
CA SER A 168 -8.33 -20.63 -3.10
C SER A 168 -8.87 -19.73 -4.23
N PRO A 169 -9.68 -20.25 -5.18
CA PRO A 169 -10.28 -19.43 -6.24
C PRO A 169 -11.11 -18.25 -5.71
N ARG A 170 -11.75 -18.44 -4.55
CA ARG A 170 -12.54 -17.39 -3.86
C ARG A 170 -11.64 -16.26 -3.37
N LEU A 171 -10.47 -16.59 -2.82
CA LEU A 171 -9.50 -15.59 -2.39
C LEU A 171 -8.88 -14.85 -3.59
N LYS A 172 -8.61 -15.52 -4.71
CA LYS A 172 -8.15 -14.85 -5.95
C LYS A 172 -9.16 -13.82 -6.43
N LYS A 173 -10.46 -14.18 -6.43
CA LYS A 173 -11.55 -13.27 -6.78
C LYS A 173 -11.60 -12.07 -5.82
N ALA A 174 -11.37 -12.29 -4.52
CA ALA A 174 -11.28 -11.20 -3.55
C ALA A 174 -10.12 -10.24 -3.84
N PHE A 175 -8.94 -10.74 -4.26
CA PHE A 175 -7.83 -9.86 -4.67
C PHE A 175 -8.14 -9.01 -5.90
N MET A 176 -8.85 -9.57 -6.87
CA MET A 176 -9.30 -8.80 -8.04
C MET A 176 -10.22 -7.65 -7.62
N TYR A 177 -11.19 -7.92 -6.74
CA TYR A 177 -12.06 -6.87 -6.20
C TYR A 177 -11.31 -5.84 -5.34
N ALA A 178 -10.33 -6.28 -4.54
CA ALA A 178 -9.49 -5.39 -3.75
C ALA A 178 -8.68 -4.44 -4.64
N PHE A 179 -8.13 -4.96 -5.75
CA PHE A 179 -7.41 -4.15 -6.73
C PHE A 179 -8.32 -3.17 -7.46
N GLN A 180 -9.52 -3.60 -7.85
CA GLN A 180 -10.50 -2.68 -8.42
C GLN A 180 -10.85 -1.56 -7.42
N ALA A 181 -11.08 -1.91 -6.16
CA ALA A 181 -11.39 -0.96 -5.10
C ALA A 181 -10.25 0.06 -4.88
N SER A 182 -8.98 -0.36 -4.95
CA SER A 182 -7.86 0.57 -4.81
C SER A 182 -7.79 1.58 -5.96
N ARG A 183 -8.07 1.15 -7.19
CA ARG A 183 -8.15 2.06 -8.34
C ARG A 183 -9.31 3.02 -8.26
N GLU A 184 -10.48 2.56 -7.82
CA GLU A 184 -11.67 3.41 -7.63
C GLU A 184 -11.46 4.49 -6.56
N LEU A 185 -10.73 4.16 -5.49
CA LEU A 185 -10.38 5.09 -4.42
C LEU A 185 -9.14 5.95 -4.75
N GLY A 186 -8.46 5.69 -5.87
CA GLY A 186 -7.30 6.45 -6.35
C GLY A 186 -5.98 6.10 -5.65
N HIS A 187 -5.89 4.92 -5.04
CA HIS A 187 -4.66 4.41 -4.43
C HIS A 187 -3.78 3.68 -5.46
N SER A 188 -2.47 3.86 -5.34
CA SER A 188 -1.47 3.25 -6.22
C SER A 188 -1.26 1.76 -5.94
N TYR A 189 -1.54 1.34 -4.69
CA TYR A 189 -1.32 -0.01 -4.16
C TYR A 189 -2.56 -0.55 -3.44
N VAL A 190 -2.61 -1.86 -3.22
CA VAL A 190 -3.66 -2.56 -2.48
C VAL A 190 -3.29 -2.65 -1.01
N GLY A 191 -3.95 -1.84 -0.17
CA GLY A 191 -3.85 -1.83 1.28
C GLY A 191 -4.81 -2.79 2.01
N PRO A 192 -4.73 -2.89 3.35
CA PRO A 192 -5.59 -3.77 4.17
C PRO A 192 -7.08 -3.49 4.01
N GLU A 193 -7.46 -2.23 3.91
CA GLU A 193 -8.84 -1.78 3.68
C GLU A 193 -9.39 -2.25 2.34
N HIS A 194 -8.54 -2.29 1.31
CA HIS A 194 -8.92 -2.77 -0.02
C HIS A 194 -9.14 -4.28 0.00
N LEU A 195 -8.29 -5.03 0.71
CA LEU A 195 -8.48 -6.46 0.94
C LEU A 195 -9.80 -6.74 1.65
N LEU A 196 -10.15 -5.94 2.66
CA LEU A 196 -11.42 -6.08 3.37
C LEU A 196 -12.64 -5.80 2.45
N ILE A 197 -12.56 -4.77 1.60
CA ILE A 197 -13.58 -4.51 0.56
C ILE A 197 -13.69 -5.74 -0.36
N GLY A 198 -12.57 -6.22 -0.88
CA GLY A 198 -12.54 -7.37 -1.79
C GLY A 198 -13.14 -8.64 -1.19
N LEU A 199 -12.89 -8.92 0.09
CA LEU A 199 -13.50 -10.05 0.81
C LEU A 199 -15.02 -9.90 0.94
N SER A 200 -15.53 -8.68 1.14
CA SER A 200 -16.97 -8.42 1.27
C SER A 200 -17.74 -8.57 -0.06
N GLU A 201 -17.06 -8.43 -1.20
CA GLU A 201 -17.64 -8.62 -2.54
C GLU A 201 -17.82 -10.12 -2.89
N VAL A 202 -17.01 -10.99 -2.30
CA VAL A 202 -17.11 -12.45 -2.48
C VAL A 202 -18.12 -13.04 -1.49
N THR A 203 -19.41 -12.83 -1.75
CA THR A 203 -20.49 -13.25 -0.84
C THR A 203 -20.63 -14.78 -0.67
N ASP A 204 -20.12 -15.56 -1.61
CA ASP A 204 -20.08 -17.02 -1.62
C ASP A 204 -18.86 -17.58 -0.87
N SER A 205 -18.39 -16.87 0.17
CA SER A 205 -17.25 -17.25 1.00
C SER A 205 -17.56 -17.16 2.48
N VAL A 206 -16.74 -17.81 3.33
CA VAL A 206 -16.88 -17.74 4.79
C VAL A 206 -16.70 -16.29 5.26
N ALA A 207 -15.70 -15.58 4.74
CA ALA A 207 -15.47 -14.18 5.07
C ALA A 207 -16.63 -13.28 4.62
N GLY A 208 -17.07 -13.39 3.36
CA GLY A 208 -18.14 -12.55 2.82
C GLY A 208 -19.49 -12.80 3.50
N SER A 209 -19.83 -14.06 3.77
CA SER A 209 -21.05 -14.42 4.51
C SER A 209 -21.03 -13.91 5.95
N LEU A 210 -19.87 -13.98 6.63
CA LEU A 210 -19.68 -13.45 7.98
C LEU A 210 -19.83 -11.92 8.01
N LEU A 211 -19.11 -11.22 7.14
CA LEU A 211 -19.20 -9.75 7.03
C LEU A 211 -20.65 -9.32 6.76
N LYS A 212 -21.34 -10.00 5.85
CA LYS A 212 -22.76 -9.75 5.55
C LYS A 212 -23.67 -10.00 6.76
N LYS A 213 -23.40 -11.04 7.57
CA LYS A 213 -24.16 -11.33 8.80
C LYS A 213 -24.06 -10.18 9.81
N TYR A 214 -22.91 -9.52 9.88
CA TYR A 214 -22.71 -8.32 10.70
C TYR A 214 -23.20 -7.03 10.03
N GLY A 215 -23.87 -7.11 8.88
CA GLY A 215 -24.36 -5.94 8.14
C GLY A 215 -23.26 -5.14 7.44
N ILE A 216 -22.05 -5.70 7.34
CA ILE A 216 -20.95 -5.08 6.61
C ILE A 216 -21.13 -5.37 5.12
N THR A 217 -21.29 -4.31 4.34
CA THR A 217 -21.37 -4.37 2.88
C THR A 217 -20.18 -3.64 2.25
N PRO A 218 -19.80 -3.96 1.01
CA PRO A 218 -18.71 -3.27 0.31
C PRO A 218 -18.91 -1.75 0.30
N GLU A 219 -20.14 -1.31 0.05
CA GLU A 219 -20.50 0.11 0.03
C GLU A 219 -20.29 0.79 1.39
N THR A 220 -20.70 0.14 2.48
CA THR A 220 -20.48 0.68 3.83
C THR A 220 -18.99 0.78 4.18
N ILE A 221 -18.17 -0.19 3.75
CA ILE A 221 -16.73 -0.15 3.98
C ILE A 221 -16.12 1.02 3.17
N ARG A 222 -16.43 1.13 1.87
CA ARG A 222 -15.92 2.22 1.01
C ARG A 222 -16.20 3.60 1.59
N GLN A 223 -17.43 3.84 2.05
CA GLN A 223 -17.82 5.12 2.67
C GLN A 223 -17.04 5.43 3.95
N LYS A 224 -16.69 4.40 4.74
CA LYS A 224 -15.91 4.55 5.98
C LYS A 224 -14.42 4.70 5.70
N VAL A 225 -13.88 3.98 4.73
CA VAL A 225 -12.47 4.08 4.31
C VAL A 225 -12.12 5.49 3.89
N VAL A 226 -12.96 6.14 3.07
CA VAL A 226 -12.75 7.53 2.65
C VAL A 226 -12.65 8.50 3.84
N LYS A 227 -13.33 8.20 4.96
CA LYS A 227 -13.31 9.04 6.17
C LYS A 227 -12.08 8.81 7.04
N ILE A 228 -11.58 7.57 7.10
CA ILE A 228 -10.47 7.18 8.00
C ILE A 228 -9.11 7.39 7.34
N VAL A 229 -8.98 7.00 6.08
CA VAL A 229 -7.70 6.96 5.35
C VAL A 229 -7.50 8.24 4.53
N GLY A 230 -8.58 8.99 4.26
CA GLY A 230 -8.55 10.13 3.33
C GLY A 230 -8.24 9.69 1.90
N LYS A 231 -8.36 10.62 0.93
CA LYS A 231 -7.87 10.35 -0.43
C LYS A 231 -6.34 10.43 -0.42
N GLY A 232 -5.68 9.27 -0.30
CA GLY A 232 -4.24 9.15 -0.58
C GLY A 232 -3.30 8.84 0.58
N ALA A 233 -3.72 8.19 1.67
CA ALA A 233 -2.73 7.52 2.52
C ALA A 233 -2.07 6.39 1.70
N GLU A 234 -0.80 6.55 1.39
CA GLU A 234 -0.06 5.64 0.50
C GLU A 234 0.41 4.36 1.22
N ASP A 235 0.37 4.32 2.56
CA ASP A 235 1.04 3.30 3.37
C ASP A 235 0.13 2.45 4.28
N GLY A 236 -1.21 2.56 4.19
CA GLY A 236 -2.12 1.72 5.00
C GLY A 236 -1.98 1.92 6.52
N ARG A 237 -1.28 2.95 6.96
CA ARG A 237 -1.26 3.37 8.36
C ARG A 237 -2.42 4.31 8.61
N VAL A 238 -3.17 4.04 9.67
CA VAL A 238 -4.06 5.05 10.24
C VAL A 238 -3.15 6.11 10.83
N ASP A 239 -3.02 7.27 10.19
CA ASP A 239 -2.39 8.41 10.84
C ASP A 239 -3.22 8.70 12.10
N THR A 240 -2.59 8.49 13.26
CA THR A 240 -3.19 8.79 14.55
C THR A 240 -3.75 10.21 14.48
N PRO A 241 -5.03 10.44 14.84
CA PRO A 241 -5.60 11.77 14.81
C PRO A 241 -4.69 12.72 15.58
N THR A 242 -4.06 13.62 14.85
CA THR A 242 -3.29 14.72 15.41
C THR A 242 -4.21 15.49 16.36
N GLY A 243 -3.69 15.92 17.50
CA GLY A 243 -4.46 16.67 18.51
C GLY A 243 -5.01 18.02 18.01
N THR A 244 -4.91 18.31 16.72
CA THR A 244 -5.27 19.56 16.05
C THR A 244 -6.16 19.35 14.80
N PRO A 245 -7.40 18.84 14.94
CA PRO A 245 -8.26 18.44 13.80
C PRO A 245 -8.68 19.56 12.84
N ASN A 246 -8.54 20.82 13.24
CA ASN A 246 -8.83 21.98 12.38
C ASN A 246 -7.62 22.44 11.57
N LEU A 247 -6.39 22.20 12.04
CA LEU A 247 -5.19 22.56 11.28
C LEU A 247 -4.98 21.60 10.10
N ASP A 248 -5.30 20.33 10.25
CA ASP A 248 -5.09 19.32 9.19
C ASP A 248 -5.96 19.56 7.95
N LYS A 249 -7.07 20.29 8.10
CA LYS A 249 -7.97 20.66 6.99
C LYS A 249 -7.39 21.74 6.07
N VAL A 250 -6.48 22.57 6.57
CA VAL A 250 -6.00 23.78 5.87
C VAL A 250 -4.47 23.83 5.74
N GLY A 251 -3.75 23.12 6.63
CA GLY A 251 -2.31 23.06 6.69
C GLY A 251 -1.75 21.79 6.04
N ARG A 252 -0.42 21.77 5.87
CA ARG A 252 0.35 20.57 5.54
C ARG A 252 1.37 20.37 6.65
N ASP A 253 1.48 19.16 7.18
CA ASP A 253 2.53 18.84 8.15
C ASP A 253 3.84 18.58 7.41
N LEU A 254 4.79 19.49 7.59
CA LEU A 254 6.09 19.38 6.95
C LEU A 254 7.05 18.47 7.72
N THR A 255 6.77 18.14 8.99
CA THR A 255 7.52 17.18 9.82
C THR A 255 7.38 15.80 9.24
N GLU A 256 6.14 15.46 8.93
CA GLU A 256 5.77 14.19 8.33
C GLU A 256 6.39 14.06 6.94
N MET A 257 6.25 15.10 6.10
CA MET A 257 6.87 15.13 4.78
C MET A 257 8.40 15.01 4.84
N ALA A 258 9.06 15.61 5.84
CA ALA A 258 10.50 15.48 6.04
C ALA A 258 10.90 14.05 6.46
N ARG A 259 10.14 13.43 7.38
CA ARG A 259 10.38 12.05 7.83
C ARG A 259 10.17 11.05 6.70
N ALA A 260 9.18 11.30 5.84
CA ALA A 260 8.90 10.52 4.64
C ALA A 260 9.90 10.78 3.49
N GLY A 261 10.88 11.68 3.67
CA GLY A 261 11.87 12.00 2.64
C GLY A 261 11.30 12.73 1.42
N LYS A 262 10.07 13.26 1.50
CA LYS A 262 9.37 13.96 0.42
C LYS A 262 9.79 15.43 0.28
N LEU A 263 10.67 15.93 1.16
CA LEU A 263 11.21 17.30 1.09
C LEU A 263 12.60 17.31 0.46
N ASP A 264 12.78 18.14 -0.57
CA ASP A 264 14.09 18.39 -1.16
C ASP A 264 15.07 19.00 -0.14
N PRO A 265 16.35 18.58 -0.15
CA PRO A 265 17.36 19.18 0.68
C PRO A 265 17.60 20.64 0.27
N VAL A 266 17.66 21.54 1.26
CA VAL A 266 17.95 22.94 1.00
C VAL A 266 19.45 23.19 1.08
N LEU A 267 19.98 23.73 -0.01
CA LEU A 267 21.40 24.03 -0.17
C LEU A 267 21.65 25.52 0.08
N GLY A 268 22.72 25.83 0.83
CA GLY A 268 23.26 27.19 0.93
C GLY A 268 22.58 28.13 1.94
N ARG A 269 21.76 27.63 2.88
CA ARG A 269 21.07 28.45 3.90
C ARG A 269 21.29 28.02 5.34
N ALA A 270 22.48 27.51 5.64
CA ALA A 270 22.79 26.98 6.96
C ALA A 270 22.67 28.05 8.07
N GLN A 271 23.09 29.28 7.80
CA GLN A 271 23.10 30.35 8.81
C GLN A 271 21.69 30.81 9.20
N GLU A 272 20.78 30.93 8.23
CA GLU A 272 19.40 31.31 8.47
C GLU A 272 18.64 30.25 9.26
N ILE A 273 18.93 28.98 8.99
CA ILE A 273 18.36 27.84 9.72
C ILE A 273 18.81 27.86 11.18
N GLU A 274 20.11 28.05 11.42
CA GLU A 274 20.69 28.13 12.77
C GLU A 274 20.08 29.29 13.58
N ASN A 275 20.00 30.48 12.99
CA ASN A 275 19.40 31.65 13.63
C ASN A 275 17.92 31.45 13.95
N THR A 276 17.19 30.75 13.06
CA THR A 276 15.77 30.42 13.28
C THR A 276 15.60 29.47 14.47
N ILE A 277 16.45 28.45 14.56
CA ILE A 277 16.46 27.50 15.69
C ILE A 277 16.78 28.23 17.00
N GLU A 278 17.76 29.13 16.98
CA GLU A 278 18.13 29.92 18.16
C GLU A 278 16.96 30.75 18.68
N VAL A 279 16.17 31.38 17.79
CA VAL A 279 14.98 32.15 18.17
C VAL A 279 13.87 31.24 18.70
N LEU A 280 13.59 30.12 18.04
CA LEU A 280 12.57 29.15 18.46
C LEU A 280 12.87 28.55 19.83
N ALA A 281 14.15 28.38 20.17
CA ALA A 281 14.59 27.83 21.45
C ALA A 281 14.44 28.81 22.65
N ARG A 282 14.08 30.08 22.42
CA ARG A 282 13.93 31.08 23.49
C ARG A 282 12.68 30.84 24.31
N ARG A 283 12.71 31.18 25.61
CA ARG A 283 11.51 31.11 26.47
C ARG A 283 10.53 32.27 26.30
N LYS A 284 10.97 33.40 25.73
CA LYS A 284 10.15 34.57 25.42
C LYS A 284 10.53 35.07 24.04
N LYS A 285 9.54 35.58 23.27
CA LYS A 285 9.69 36.04 21.88
C LYS A 285 10.28 34.96 20.97
N ASN A 286 9.67 33.79 20.98
CA ASN A 286 10.10 32.61 20.24
C ASN A 286 9.48 32.48 18.85
N ASN A 287 8.86 33.53 18.31
CA ASN A 287 8.27 33.51 16.97
C ASN A 287 9.24 34.16 15.97
N PRO A 288 10.02 33.38 15.19
CA PRO A 288 10.95 33.94 14.22
C PRO A 288 10.21 34.62 13.07
N VAL A 289 10.69 35.79 12.65
CA VAL A 289 10.19 36.50 11.47
C VAL A 289 11.32 36.57 10.46
N LEU A 290 11.13 35.90 9.33
CA LEU A 290 12.11 35.87 8.24
C LEU A 290 11.82 37.01 7.26
N ILE A 291 12.83 37.84 6.99
CA ILE A 291 12.73 39.04 6.16
C ILE A 291 13.64 38.88 4.95
N GLY A 292 13.16 39.27 3.76
CA GLY A 292 13.90 39.12 2.52
C GLY A 292 13.11 39.44 1.25
N GLU A 293 13.77 39.43 0.08
CA GLU A 293 13.07 39.61 -1.19
C GLU A 293 12.11 38.43 -1.46
N PRO A 294 10.89 38.72 -1.94
CA PRO A 294 9.76 37.79 -1.86
C PRO A 294 9.93 36.47 -2.63
N ALA A 295 10.83 36.41 -3.61
CA ALA A 295 11.09 35.19 -4.39
C ALA A 295 11.72 34.07 -3.55
N TRP A 296 12.48 34.40 -2.50
CA TRP A 296 13.26 33.44 -1.72
C TRP A 296 12.77 33.21 -0.29
N VAL A 297 11.90 34.07 0.24
CA VAL A 297 11.41 33.97 1.63
C VAL A 297 10.24 32.99 1.77
N LYS A 298 9.30 32.99 0.81
CA LYS A 298 8.01 32.30 0.96
C LYS A 298 8.05 30.77 0.80
N ARG A 299 9.07 30.22 0.14
CA ARG A 299 9.15 28.78 -0.20
C ARG A 299 10.00 27.96 0.77
N LEU A 300 10.80 28.61 1.62
CA LEU A 300 11.97 28.00 2.25
C LEU A 300 11.86 27.73 3.75
N SER A 301 11.45 28.74 4.52
CA SER A 301 11.32 28.74 5.99
C SER A 301 10.84 27.43 6.63
N LEU A 302 9.85 26.82 6.00
CA LEU A 302 9.02 25.78 6.58
C LEU A 302 9.53 24.37 6.20
N LYS A 303 10.21 24.23 5.05
CA LYS A 303 10.83 22.96 4.63
C LYS A 303 12.14 22.70 5.39
N ASP A 304 12.83 23.77 5.77
CA ASP A 304 14.14 23.73 6.41
C ASP A 304 14.12 23.16 7.84
N TRP A 305 13.17 23.62 8.66
CA TRP A 305 13.06 23.21 10.08
C TRP A 305 12.86 21.70 10.25
N HIS A 306 12.04 21.11 9.38
CA HIS A 306 11.64 19.72 9.50
C HIS A 306 12.69 18.73 9.03
N ASN A 307 13.52 19.11 8.04
CA ASN A 307 14.65 18.29 7.58
C ASN A 307 15.78 18.23 8.62
N VAL A 308 15.92 19.26 9.47
CA VAL A 308 16.86 19.27 10.61
C VAL A 308 16.33 18.47 11.80
N SER A 309 15.01 18.55 12.07
CA SER A 309 14.36 17.75 13.13
C SER A 309 14.42 16.24 12.86
N SER A 310 14.23 15.80 11.61
CA SER A 310 14.20 14.38 11.24
C SER A 310 15.58 13.69 11.24
N LYS A 311 16.68 14.44 11.06
CA LYS A 311 18.06 13.90 11.01
C LYS A 311 18.72 13.62 12.36
N GLY A 312 17.97 13.67 13.47
CA GLY A 312 18.45 13.15 14.76
C GLY A 312 19.58 13.97 15.41
N MET A 313 19.78 15.24 15.04
CA MET A 313 20.78 16.12 15.66
C MET A 313 20.32 16.71 17.01
N PHE A 314 19.32 16.08 17.66
CA PHE A 314 18.89 16.35 19.02
C PHE A 314 19.29 15.17 19.94
N ARG A 315 20.60 15.05 20.19
CA ARG A 315 21.10 14.37 21.40
C ARG A 315 21.71 15.42 22.33
N LYS A 316 20.86 16.07 23.12
CA LYS A 316 21.21 16.57 24.46
C LYS A 316 19.92 16.82 25.25
N SER A 317 19.60 15.81 26.05
CA SER A 317 19.10 15.88 27.42
C SER A 317 18.23 17.09 27.77
N TYR A 318 16.91 16.92 27.80
CA TYR A 318 16.08 17.24 28.97
C TYR A 318 14.81 16.39 28.89
N ALA A 319 14.66 15.51 29.86
CA ALA A 319 13.41 14.84 30.15
C ALA A 319 12.35 15.91 30.43
N ILE A 320 11.30 15.96 29.61
CA ILE A 320 10.02 16.60 29.95
C ILE A 320 8.93 15.54 29.72
N SER A 321 9.10 14.42 30.43
CA SER A 321 7.98 13.63 30.93
C SER A 321 7.79 14.09 32.37
N ASP A 322 6.62 14.66 32.67
CA ASP A 322 6.14 15.19 33.97
C ASP A 322 5.95 16.71 34.03
N LEU A 323 4.88 17.17 33.38
CA LEU A 323 4.12 18.34 33.83
C LEU A 323 2.65 18.21 33.42
N SER A 324 2.07 17.05 33.75
CA SER A 324 0.63 16.87 33.93
C SER A 324 0.33 16.75 35.44
N ARG A 325 0.59 17.82 36.19
CA ARG A 325 0.03 18.06 37.53
C ARG A 325 0.34 19.51 37.89
N SER A 326 -0.73 20.26 38.20
CA SER A 326 -0.74 21.66 38.66
C SER A 326 -0.63 22.73 37.57
N ILE A 327 -1.73 22.99 36.87
CA ILE A 327 -2.59 24.20 36.95
C ILE A 327 -3.80 23.96 36.05
#